data_AF-A0A6J1WEY3-F1
#
_entry.id   AF-A0A6J1WEY3-F1
#
_cell.length_a   1.000
_cell.length_b   1.000
_cell.length_c   1.000
_cell.angle_alpha   90.00
_cell.angle_beta   90.00
_cell.angle_gamma   90.00
#
_symmetry.space_group_name_H-M   'P 1'
#
loop_
_entity.id
_entity.type
_entity.pdbx_description
1 polymer ?
#
loop_
_entity_poly.entity_id
_entity_poly.type
_entity_poly.pdbx_seq_one_letter_code
_entity_poly.pdbx_strand_id
1 'polypeptide(L)'
;MANNYGISDAEFNLIKQQASRRAELRKEFIKQRTNPWKHAAESGYVFDPAVQKFMSMKVTQFDNFTPNPRTSLFGICAVIIPMVAYGYIVWNDRNKTEQKIRSGELRYRDRMFKFA
;
A
#
# COMPACT_ATOMS: atom_id res chain seq x y z
N MET A 1 2.77 33.18 26.81
CA MET A 1 2.20 34.41 26.21
C MET A 1 2.27 34.22 24.70
N ALA A 2 1.39 34.82 23.87
CA ALA A 2 1.48 34.62 22.42
C ALA A 2 2.61 35.48 21.85
N ASN A 3 3.47 34.91 21.01
CA ASN A 3 4.53 35.65 20.30
C ASN A 3 3.95 36.63 19.27
N ASN A 4 4.79 37.47 18.67
CA ASN A 4 4.45 38.41 17.59
C ASN A 4 3.72 37.80 16.37
N TYR A 5 3.69 36.46 16.27
CA TYR A 5 3.03 35.70 15.21
C TYR A 5 1.69 35.07 15.65
N GLY A 6 1.20 35.37 16.86
CA GLY A 6 -0.04 34.80 17.40
C GLY A 6 0.07 33.31 17.80
N ILE A 7 1.29 32.77 17.81
CA ILE A 7 1.61 31.37 18.12
C ILE A 7 2.14 31.27 19.54
N SER A 8 1.89 30.15 20.23
CA SER A 8 2.47 29.91 21.56
C SER A 8 4.00 29.77 21.49
N ASP A 9 4.70 30.11 22.57
CA ASP A 9 6.17 30.00 22.65
C ASP A 9 6.67 28.58 22.39
N ALA A 10 5.91 27.57 22.83
CA ALA A 10 6.23 26.16 22.64
C ALA A 10 6.17 25.76 21.16
N GLU A 11 5.09 26.11 20.46
CA GLU A 11 4.93 25.82 19.03
C GLU A 11 5.97 26.54 18.19
N PHE A 12 6.30 27.79 18.53
CA PHE A 12 7.36 28.53 17.86
C PHE A 12 8.73 27.82 17.97
N ASN A 13 9.06 27.33 19.17
CA ASN A 13 10.28 26.55 19.38
C ASN A 13 10.29 25.24 18.57
N LEU A 14 9.16 24.54 18.47
CA LEU A 14 9.05 23.33 17.66
C LEU A 14 9.28 23.62 16.16
N ILE A 15 8.67 24.70 15.64
CA ILE A 15 8.86 25.12 14.24
C ILE A 15 10.33 25.45 13.99
N LYS A 16 10.98 26.16 14.91
CA LYS A 16 12.40 26.49 14.81
C LYS A 16 13.28 25.24 14.74
N GLN A 17 13.01 24.23 15.58
CA GLN A 17 13.74 22.95 15.56
C GLN A 17 13.50 22.15 14.29
N GLN A 18 12.27 22.15 13.75
CA GLN A 18 11.98 21.49 12.47
C GLN A 18 12.70 22.18 11.30
N ALA A 19 12.72 23.52 11.31
CA ALA A 19 13.41 24.31 10.31
C ALA A 19 14.93 24.07 10.34
N SER A 20 15.55 24.02 11.54
CA SER A 20 16.98 23.74 11.68
C SER A 20 17.32 22.34 11.15
N ARG A 21 16.56 21.32 11.54
CA ARG A 21 16.75 19.94 11.06
C ARG A 21 16.63 19.84 9.54
N ARG A 22 15.66 20.53 8.93
CA ARG A 22 15.48 20.55 7.46
C ARG A 22 16.67 21.23 6.78
N ALA A 23 17.18 22.32 7.35
CA ALA A 23 18.32 23.04 6.80
C ALA A 23 19.61 22.18 6.86
N GLU A 24 19.83 21.47 7.96
CA GLU A 24 20.95 20.53 8.14
C GLU A 24 20.91 19.41 7.09
N LEU A 25 19.79 18.70 6.97
CA LEU A 25 19.63 17.61 6.00
C LEU A 25 19.80 18.10 4.54
N ARG A 26 19.27 19.28 4.23
CA ARG A 26 19.45 19.89 2.90
C ARG A 26 20.91 20.23 2.63
N LYS A 27 21.63 20.77 3.63
CA LYS A 27 23.05 21.09 3.51
C LYS A 27 23.88 19.83 3.25
N GLU A 28 23.60 18.74 3.96
CA GLU A 28 24.25 17.45 3.72
C GLU A 28 23.98 16.90 2.32
N PHE A 29 22.72 16.93 1.88
CA PHE A 29 22.34 16.47 0.55
C PHE A 29 23.03 17.27 -0.57
N ILE A 30 23.04 18.61 -0.46
CA ILE A 30 23.72 19.47 -1.42
C ILE A 30 25.22 19.15 -1.43
N LYS A 31 25.87 19.04 -0.27
CA LYS A 31 27.29 18.69 -0.16
C LYS A 31 27.63 17.38 -0.87
N GLN A 32 26.79 16.35 -0.74
CA GLN A 32 27.00 15.07 -1.39
C GLN A 32 26.71 15.15 -2.89
N ARG A 33 25.65 15.87 -3.28
CA ARG A 33 25.23 15.99 -4.68
C ARG A 33 26.12 16.89 -5.52
N THR A 34 26.80 17.88 -4.94
CA THR A 34 27.72 18.74 -5.70
C THR A 34 29.15 18.21 -5.74
N ASN A 35 29.47 17.11 -5.06
CA ASN A 35 30.82 16.54 -5.02
C ASN A 35 31.14 15.79 -6.34
N PRO A 36 32.06 16.29 -7.18
CA PRO A 36 32.36 15.69 -8.48
C PRO A 36 33.07 14.33 -8.37
N TRP A 37 33.87 14.11 -7.32
CA TRP A 37 34.62 12.85 -7.15
C TRP A 37 33.71 11.67 -6.79
N LYS A 38 32.66 11.93 -5.99
CA LYS A 38 31.68 10.89 -5.63
C LYS A 38 30.85 10.42 -6.83
N HIS A 39 30.47 11.34 -7.72
CA HIS A 39 29.71 11.00 -8.92
C HIS A 39 30.52 10.25 -9.99
N ALA A 40 31.85 10.38 -9.95
CA ALA A 40 32.75 9.71 -10.89
C ALA A 40 33.11 8.27 -10.46
N ALA A 41 33.02 7.94 -9.15
CA ALA A 41 33.50 6.67 -8.60
C ALA A 41 32.40 5.59 -8.48
N GLU A 42 31.15 5.96 -8.16
CA GLU A 42 30.01 5.05 -8.02
C GLU A 42 28.74 5.68 -8.60
N SER A 43 27.75 4.85 -8.93
CA SER A 43 26.47 5.22 -9.55
C SER A 43 25.96 6.57 -9.05
N GLY A 44 25.74 7.53 -9.95
CA GLY A 44 25.53 8.96 -9.67
C GLY A 44 24.27 9.36 -8.89
N TYR A 45 23.78 8.52 -7.98
CA TYR A 45 22.73 8.83 -7.03
C TYR A 45 23.30 9.04 -5.62
N VAL A 46 22.67 9.94 -4.86
CA VAL A 46 22.98 10.16 -3.45
C VAL A 46 22.16 9.16 -2.63
N PHE A 47 22.83 8.30 -1.88
CA PHE A 47 22.17 7.35 -0.99
C PHE A 47 21.47 8.08 0.17
N ASP A 48 20.17 7.84 0.35
CA ASP A 48 19.37 8.38 1.45
C ASP A 48 19.03 7.28 2.48
N PRO A 49 19.62 7.33 3.69
CA PRO A 49 19.31 6.40 4.77
C PRO A 49 17.83 6.39 5.17
N ALA A 50 17.11 7.51 5.05
CA ALA A 50 15.71 7.60 5.42
C ALA A 50 14.83 6.80 4.45
N VAL A 51 15.13 6.87 3.14
CA VAL A 51 14.46 6.05 2.12
C VAL A 51 14.73 4.57 2.36
N GLN A 52 15.98 4.19 2.63
CA GLN A 52 16.29 2.78 2.94
C GLN A 52 15.53 2.31 4.18
N LYS A 53 15.49 3.08 5.27
CA LYS A 53 14.73 2.73 6.48
C LYS A 53 13.24 2.56 6.19
N PHE A 54 12.66 3.43 5.38
CA PHE A 54 11.25 3.31 4.97
C PHE A 54 11.01 2.01 4.18
N MET A 55 11.88 1.68 3.23
CA MET A 55 11.79 0.44 2.47
C MET A 55 11.98 -0.79 3.37
N SER A 56 12.96 -0.76 4.28
CA SER A 56 13.14 -1.81 5.29
C SER A 56 11.89 -2.01 6.15
N MET A 57 11.27 -0.92 6.64
CA MET A 57 10.02 -1.01 7.40
C MET A 57 8.87 -1.64 6.61
N LYS A 58 8.81 -1.45 5.29
CA LYS A 58 7.79 -2.08 4.44
C LYS A 58 8.01 -3.58 4.30
N VAL A 59 9.27 -4.01 4.23
CA VAL A 59 9.62 -5.44 4.12
C VAL A 59 9.40 -6.15 5.47
N THR A 60 9.76 -5.53 6.58
CA THR A 60 9.62 -6.09 7.94
C THR A 60 8.22 -5.90 8.55
N GLN A 61 7.19 -5.68 7.72
CA GLN A 61 5.81 -5.48 8.22
C GLN A 61 5.28 -6.71 8.94
N PHE A 62 5.62 -7.90 8.45
CA PHE A 62 5.18 -9.16 9.05
C PHE A 62 5.81 -9.40 10.41
N ASP A 63 7.10 -9.08 10.58
CA ASP A 63 7.81 -9.25 11.86
C ASP A 63 7.21 -8.40 12.98
N ASN A 64 6.59 -7.27 12.63
CA ASN A 64 5.94 -6.35 13.55
C ASN A 64 4.42 -6.52 13.59
N PHE A 65 3.87 -7.56 12.95
CA PHE A 65 2.44 -7.80 12.92
C PHE A 65 1.95 -8.34 14.27
N THR A 66 0.95 -7.66 14.85
CA THR A 66 0.26 -8.12 16.05
C THR A 66 -1.16 -8.53 15.70
N PRO A 67 -1.58 -9.78 15.95
CA PRO A 67 -2.96 -10.20 15.69
C PRO A 67 -3.91 -9.45 16.62
N ASN A 68 -4.83 -8.68 16.03
CA ASN A 68 -5.87 -7.97 16.76
C ASN A 68 -7.26 -8.16 16.12
N PRO A 69 -8.36 -7.90 16.83
CA PRO A 69 -9.71 -8.09 16.28
C PRO A 69 -9.97 -7.27 15.01
N ARG A 70 -9.39 -6.08 14.90
CA ARG A 70 -9.57 -5.20 13.73
C ARG A 70 -8.87 -5.74 12.49
N THR A 71 -7.65 -6.26 12.63
CA THR A 71 -6.85 -6.87 11.56
C THR A 71 -7.45 -8.18 11.11
N SER A 72 -7.96 -8.98 12.05
CA SER A 72 -8.65 -10.23 11.72
C SER A 72 -9.95 -9.96 10.96
N LEU A 73 -10.75 -8.98 11.40
CA LEU A 73 -11.96 -8.58 10.68
C LEU A 73 -11.64 -8.08 9.27
N PHE A 74 -10.60 -7.28 9.11
CA PHE A 74 -10.14 -6.84 7.79
C PHE A 74 -9.76 -8.04 6.91
N GLY A 75 -9.01 -9.00 7.43
CA GLY A 75 -8.64 -10.22 6.69
C GLY A 75 -9.86 -11.04 6.25
N ILE A 76 -10.85 -11.21 7.12
CA ILE A 76 -12.10 -11.91 6.78
C ILE A 76 -12.84 -11.16 5.67
N CYS A 77 -13.02 -9.85 5.82
CA CYS A 77 -13.76 -9.04 4.86
C CYS A 77 -13.06 -8.92 3.50
N ALA A 78 -11.73 -8.79 3.49
CA ALA A 78 -10.96 -8.57 2.27
C ALA A 78 -10.63 -9.86 1.52
N VAL A 79 -10.55 -11.00 2.22
CA VAL A 79 -10.11 -12.27 1.62
C VAL A 79 -11.24 -13.30 1.59
N ILE A 80 -11.82 -13.62 2.74
CA ILE A 80 -12.78 -14.73 2.85
C ILE A 80 -14.10 -14.40 2.15
N ILE A 81 -14.64 -13.20 2.38
CA ILE A 81 -15.93 -12.80 1.79
C ILE A 81 -15.87 -12.82 0.26
N PRO A 82 -14.87 -12.19 -0.42
CA PRO A 82 -14.79 -12.26 -1.88
C PRO A 82 -14.62 -13.67 -2.42
N MET A 83 -13.83 -14.52 -1.75
CA MET A 83 -13.66 -15.91 -2.17
C MET A 83 -14.98 -16.69 -2.11
N VAL A 84 -15.71 -16.59 -1.00
CA VAL A 84 -17.00 -17.27 -0.82
C VAL A 84 -18.06 -16.70 -1.76
N ALA A 85 -18.12 -15.37 -1.92
CA ALA A 85 -19.06 -14.71 -2.81
C ALA A 85 -18.84 -15.13 -4.27
N TYR A 86 -17.60 -15.15 -4.73
CA TYR A 86 -17.27 -15.61 -6.08
C TYR A 86 -17.64 -17.08 -6.29
N GLY A 87 -17.30 -17.95 -5.33
CA GLY A 87 -17.69 -19.36 -5.38
C GLY A 87 -19.21 -19.56 -5.45
N TYR A 88 -19.97 -18.77 -4.69
CA TYR A 88 -21.43 -18.81 -4.71
C TYR A 88 -22.01 -18.34 -6.05
N ILE A 89 -21.48 -17.26 -6.63
CA ILE A 89 -21.92 -16.75 -7.93
C ILE A 89 -21.72 -17.82 -9.01
N VAL A 90 -20.53 -18.43 -9.06
CA VAL A 90 -20.21 -19.49 -10.04
C VAL A 90 -21.10 -20.72 -9.83
N TRP A 91 -21.29 -21.16 -8.59
CA TRP A 91 -22.15 -22.30 -8.27
C TRP A 91 -23.60 -22.04 -8.69
N ASN A 92 -24.14 -20.85 -8.39
CA ASN A 92 -25.49 -20.47 -8.74
C ASN A 92 -25.70 -20.39 -10.27
N ASP A 93 -24.73 -19.82 -10.99
CA ASP A 93 -24.78 -19.73 -12.45
C ASP A 93 -24.74 -21.12 -13.11
N ARG A 94 -23.89 -22.03 -12.62
CA ARG A 94 -23.81 -23.42 -13.08
C ARG A 94 -25.13 -24.16 -12.86
N ASN A 95 -25.69 -24.09 -11.65
CA ASN A 95 -26.94 -24.78 -11.33
C ASN A 95 -28.12 -24.25 -12.15
N LYS A 96 -28.24 -22.92 -12.31
CA LYS A 96 -29.28 -22.31 -13.14
C LYS A 96 -29.16 -22.72 -14.60
N THR A 97 -27.94 -22.74 -15.13
CA THR A 97 -27.68 -23.16 -16.50
C THR A 97 -28.03 -24.63 -16.69
N GLU A 98 -27.62 -25.49 -15.77
CA GLU A 98 -27.94 -26.92 -15.81
C GLU A 98 -29.45 -27.18 -15.70
N GLN A 99 -30.15 -26.44 -14.83
CA GLN A 99 -31.61 -26.53 -14.71
C GLN A 99 -32.31 -26.17 -16.02
N LYS A 100 -31.92 -25.07 -16.68
CA LYS A 100 -32.47 -24.64 -17.98
C LYS A 100 -32.19 -25.65 -19.10
N ILE A 101 -31.05 -26.34 -19.04
CA ILE A 101 -30.72 -27.42 -19.97
C ILE A 101 -31.67 -28.61 -19.76
N ARG A 102 -31.90 -29.00 -18.49
CA ARG A 102 -32.77 -30.13 -18.13
C ARG A 102 -34.26 -29.84 -18.39
N SER A 103 -34.73 -28.61 -18.18
CA SER A 103 -36.11 -28.21 -18.48
C SER A 103 -36.38 -28.01 -19.97
N GLY A 104 -35.34 -27.99 -20.81
CA GLY A 104 -35.46 -27.77 -22.25
C GLY A 104 -35.64 -26.31 -22.66
N GLU A 105 -35.61 -25.37 -21.71
CA GLU A 105 -35.68 -23.92 -21.97
C GLU A 105 -34.49 -23.42 -22.78
N LEU A 106 -33.30 -24.00 -22.57
CA LEU A 106 -32.08 -23.62 -23.29
C LEU A 106 -31.92 -24.44 -24.57
N ARG A 107 -32.01 -23.77 -25.72
CA ARG A 107 -31.81 -24.37 -27.04
C ARG A 107 -30.39 -24.93 -27.15
N TYR A 108 -30.24 -26.07 -27.84
CA TYR A 108 -28.94 -26.73 -28.01
C TYR A 108 -27.87 -25.82 -28.61
N ARG A 109 -28.25 -24.98 -29.59
CA ARG A 109 -27.36 -24.00 -30.24
C ARG A 109 -26.90 -22.85 -29.33
N ASP A 110 -27.51 -22.64 -28.17
CA ASP A 110 -27.20 -21.53 -27.27
C ASP A 110 -26.39 -22.00 -26.03
N ARG A 111 -26.06 -23.30 -25.96
CA ARG A 111 -25.20 -23.86 -24.91
C ARG A 111 -23.75 -23.44 -25.10
N MET A 112 -23.06 -23.05 -24.04
CA MET A 112 -21.66 -22.59 -24.11
C MET A 112 -20.69 -23.76 -24.39
N PHE A 113 -20.94 -24.94 -23.82
CA PHE A 113 -20.15 -26.16 -24.03
C PHE A 113 -21.00 -27.21 -24.74
N LYS A 114 -20.98 -27.22 -26.08
CA LYS A 114 -21.82 -28.11 -26.90
C LYS A 114 -21.15 -29.44 -27.25
N PHE A 115 -19.82 -29.45 -27.33
CA PHE A 115 -19.02 -30.52 -27.91
C PHE A 115 -17.90 -31.00 -26.97
N ALA A 116 -17.94 -30.58 -25.71
CA ALA A 116 -17.01 -31.01 -24.68
C ALA A 116 -17.63 -32.17 -23.88
#